data_AF-A0A660TA49-F1
#
_entry.id   AF-A0A660TA49-F1
#
_cell.length_a   1.000
_cell.length_b   1.000
_cell.length_c   1.000
_cell.angle_alpha   90.00
_cell.angle_beta   90.00
_cell.angle_gamma   90.00
#
_symmetry.space_group_name_H-M   'P 1'
#
loop_
_entity.id
_entity.type
_entity.pdbx_description
1 polymer ?
#
loop_
_entity_poly.entity_id
_entity_poly.type
_entity_poly.pdbx_seq_one_letter_code
_entity_poly.pdbx_strand_id
1 'polypeptide(L)' 'KKGRGVRVVGRIKQDRWKDQDDKSREKFKIVAEHVEFKPLFTKNKDEENHSNFQEDDLLEAI' A
#
# COMPACT_ATOMS: atom_id res chain seq x y z
N LYS A 1 -5.35 -12.89 -6.23
CA LYS A 1 -4.33 -13.30 -7.24
C LYS A 1 -3.15 -12.32 -7.16
N LYS A 2 -1.92 -12.78 -7.36
CA LYS A 2 -0.73 -11.91 -7.41
C LYS A 2 -0.94 -10.81 -8.47
N GLY A 3 -0.53 -9.58 -8.17
CA GLY A 3 -0.68 -8.43 -9.07
C GLY A 3 -2.03 -7.70 -9.01
N ARG A 4 -2.97 -8.09 -8.14
CA ARG A 4 -4.20 -7.32 -7.88
C ARG A 4 -3.87 -6.08 -7.03
N GLY A 5 -4.37 -4.91 -7.40
CA GLY A 5 -4.24 -3.69 -6.61
C GLY A 5 -5.00 -3.80 -5.28
N VAL A 6 -4.40 -3.29 -4.20
CA VAL A 6 -4.97 -3.36 -2.84
C VAL A 6 -4.75 -2.03 -2.14
N ARG A 7 -5.78 -1.52 -1.45
CA ARG A 7 -5.66 -0.45 -0.46
C ARG A 7 -5.66 -1.08 0.93
N VAL A 8 -4.64 -0.77 1.72
CA VAL A 8 -4.46 -1.30 3.07
C VAL A 8 -4.46 -0.14 4.05
N VAL A 9 -5.32 -0.21 5.06
CA VAL A 9 -5.35 0.75 6.18
C VAL A 9 -5.06 -0.03 7.46
N GLY A 10 -4.23 0.55 8.31
CA GLY A 10 -3.87 -0.02 9.59
C GLY A 10 -2.68 0.72 10.19
N ARG A 11 -1.90 0.01 11.00
CA ARG A 11 -0.79 0.59 11.76
C ARG A 11 0.57 0.07 11.33
N ILE A 12 1.59 0.90 11.49
CA ILE A 12 2.98 0.50 11.30
C ILE A 12 3.46 -0.23 12.55
N LYS A 13 4.14 -1.36 12.36
CA LYS A 13 4.83 -2.10 13.41
C LYS A 13 6.29 -2.32 13.01
N GLN A 14 7.20 -2.06 13.94
CA GLN A 14 8.61 -2.46 13.83
C GLN A 14 8.81 -3.76 14.60
N ASP A 15 9.32 -4.79 13.93
CA ASP A 15 9.86 -5.97 14.60
C ASP A 15 11.38 -5.83 14.68
N ARG A 16 11.95 -6.15 15.85
CA ARG A 16 13.39 -6.24 16.07
C ARG A 16 13.72 -7.65 16.55
N TRP A 17 14.74 -8.26 15.97
CA TRP A 17 15.19 -9.60 16.37
C TRP A 17 16.70 -9.74 16.12
N LYS A 18 17.28 -10.82 16.64
CA LYS A 18 18.67 -11.19 16.35
C LYS A 18 18.69 -12.34 15.34
N ASP A 19 19.59 -12.28 14.36
CA ASP A 19 19.80 -13.38 13.43
C ASP A 19 20.66 -14.50 14.04
N GLN A 20 20.95 -15.56 13.27
CA GLN A 20 21.75 -16.70 13.74
C GLN A 20 23.20 -16.31 14.11
N ASP A 21 23.69 -15.16 13.64
CA ASP A 21 25.01 -14.62 13.96
C ASP A 21 24.97 -13.61 15.12
N ASP A 22 23.86 -13.55 15.88
CA ASP A 22 23.59 -12.58 16.94
C ASP A 22 23.54 -11.10 16.46
N LYS A 23 23.47 -10.86 15.14
CA LYS A 23 23.40 -9.50 14.60
C LYS A 23 21.97 -8.96 14.74
N SER A 24 21.86 -7.70 15.12
CA SER A 24 20.57 -7.02 15.25
C SER A 24 19.96 -6.77 13.87
N ARG A 25 18.70 -7.14 13.72
CA ARG A 25 17.88 -6.92 12.51
C ARG A 25 16.58 -6.23 12.88
N GLU A 26 16.06 -5.46 11.94
CA GLU A 26 14.77 -4.80 12.06
C GLU A 26 13.96 -4.88 10.77
N LYS A 27 12.63 -4.90 10.91
CA LYS A 27 11.69 -4.88 9.79
C LYS A 27 10.47 -4.09 10.15
N PHE A 28 10.13 -3.15 9.28
CA PHE A 28 8.86 -2.43 9.33
C PHE A 28 7.82 -3.20 8.53
N LYS A 29 6.62 -3.33 9.08
CA LYS A 29 5.47 -3.94 8.42
C LYS A 29 4.21 -3.15 8.73
N ILE A 30 3.27 -3.16 7.80
CA ILE A 30 1.92 -2.65 8.04
C ILE A 30 1.09 -3.82 8.56
N VAL A 31 0.51 -3.65 9.75
CA VAL A 31 -0.49 -4.56 10.30
C VAL A 31 -1.85 -4.03 9.83
N ALA A 32 -2.46 -4.76 8.90
CA ALA A 32 -3.71 -4.36 8.28
C ALA A 32 -4.88 -4.50 9.26
N GLU A 33 -5.69 -3.45 9.35
CA GLU A 33 -6.99 -3.47 10.02
C GLU A 33 -8.10 -3.59 8.97
N HIS A 34 -7.98 -2.84 7.87
CA HIS A 34 -8.90 -2.86 6.74
C HIS A 34 -8.14 -3.09 5.43
N VAL A 35 -8.69 -3.96 4.58
CA VAL A 35 -8.10 -4.33 3.29
C VAL A 35 -9.17 -4.27 2.21
N GLU A 36 -9.00 -3.36 1.27
CA GLU A 36 -9.86 -3.22 0.10
C GLU A 36 -9.15 -3.72 -1.16
N PHE A 37 -9.77 -4.66 -1.85
CA PHE A 37 -9.23 -5.20 -3.09
C PHE A 37 -9.79 -4.44 -4.29
N LYS A 38 -8.93 -3.71 -5.01
CA LYS A 38 -9.33 -3.04 -6.26
C LYS A 38 -9.72 -4.07 -7.33
N PRO A 39 -10.57 -3.69 -8.32
CA PRO A 39 -10.88 -4.56 -9.45
C PRO A 39 -9.62 -5.08 -10.15
N LEU A 40 -9.72 -6.25 -10.77
CA LEU A 40 -8.63 -6.77 -11.59
C LEU A 40 -8.50 -5.87 -12.82
N PHE A 41 -7.35 -5.23 -13.01
CA PHE A 41 -7.04 -4.55 -14.25
C PHE A 41 -7.00 -5.60 -15.38
N THR A 42 -8.09 -5.70 -16.13
CA THR A 42 -8.06 -6.35 -17.44
C THR A 42 -7.24 -5.44 -18.34
N LYS A 43 -6.03 -5.86 -18.72
CA LYS A 43 -5.26 -5.19 -19.78
C LYS A 43 -6.08 -5.27 -21.07
N ASN A 44 -6.91 -4.27 -21.33
CA ASN A 44 -6.96 -3.74 -22.67
C ASN A 44 -5.74 -2.83 -22.75
N LYS A 45 -4.81 -3.16 -23.66
CA LYS A 45 -3.79 -2.19 -24.07
C LYS A 45 -4.55 -0.97 -24.58
N ASP A 46 -4.10 0.21 -24.22
CA ASP A 46 -4.70 1.51 -24.55
C ASP A 46 -5.69 1.94 -23.46
N GLU A 47 -5.15 2.63 -22.45
CA GLU A 47 -5.76 3.76 -21.76
C GLU A 47 -4.81 4.18 -20.63
N GLU A 48 -3.98 5.18 -20.92
CA GLU A 48 -3.31 6.02 -19.94
C GLU A 48 -4.38 6.75 -19.12
N ASN A 49 -5.03 6.06 -18.20
CA ASN A 49 -5.89 6.70 -17.23
C ASN A 49 -4.99 7.34 -16.15
N HIS A 50 -4.62 8.60 -16.42
CA HIS A 50 -4.35 9.60 -15.40
C HIS A 50 -5.42 9.45 -14.32
N SER A 51 -5.05 8.88 -13.17
CA SER A 51 -5.93 8.87 -12.02
C SER A 51 -6.07 10.31 -11.55
N ASN A 52 -7.22 10.94 -11.86
CA ASN A 52 -7.72 12.11 -11.15
C ASN A 52 -7.76 11.77 -9.66
N PHE A 53 -6.69 12.12 -8.95
CA PHE A 53 -6.76 12.36 -7.51
C PHE A 53 -7.47 13.70 -7.37
N GLN A 54 -8.59 13.70 -6.66
CA GLN A 54 -9.52 14.81 -6.50
C GLN A 54 -8.78 16.13 -6.24
N GLU A 55 -8.82 17.05 -7.20
CA GLU A 55 -8.40 18.45 -7.02
C GLU A 55 -9.29 19.16 -5.97
N ASP A 56 -10.48 18.61 -5.70
CA ASP A 56 -11.45 19.14 -4.74
C ASP A 56 -10.94 19.10 -3.28
N ASP A 57 -10.16 18.08 -2.88
CA ASP A 57 -9.64 17.96 -1.50
C ASP A 57 -8.43 18.90 -1.22
N LEU A 58 -7.82 19.48 -2.26
CA LEU A 58 -6.67 20.39 -2.14
C LEU A 58 -7.08 21.87 -2.09
N LEU A 59 -8.29 22.21 -2.53
CA LEU A 59 -8.80 23.59 -2.53
C LEU A 59 -9.48 24.01 -1.23
N GLU A 60 -9.85 23.06 -0.35
CA GLU A 60 -10.36 23.37 1.00
C GLU A 60 -9.25 23.66 2.02
N ALA A 61 -7.97 23.47 1.66
CA ALA A 61 -6.82 23.59 2.57
C ALA A 61 -5.93 24.83 2.34
N ILE A 62 -6.33 25.76 1.45
CA ILE A 62 -5.70 27.09 1.25
C ILE A 62 -6.73 28.16 1.58
#